data_AF-A0A2K1NCX5-F1
#
_entry.id   AF-A0A2K1NCX5-F1
#
_cell.length_a   1.000
_cell.length_b   1.000
_cell.length_c   1.000
_cell.angle_alpha   90.00
_cell.angle_beta   90.00
_cell.angle_gamma   90.00
#
_symmetry.space_group_name_H-M   'P 1'
#
loop_
_entity.id
_entity.type
_entity.pdbx_description
1 polymer ?
#
loop_
_entity_poly.entity_id
_entity_poly.type
_entity_poly.pdbx_seq_one_letter_code
_entity_poly.pdbx_strand_id
1 'polypeptide(L)' 'MFAFINTLFVIAMILFIISTVFLWRSAKMIRNGSKSSDEDVKKMDKNGLLGLLISVGIFVLSYFLSLLV' A
#
# COMPACT_ATOMS: atom_id res chain seq x y z
N MET A 1 4.31 -1.29 25.08
CA MET A 1 4.99 -0.65 23.93
C MET A 1 5.11 -1.61 22.74
N PHE A 2 5.60 -2.84 22.93
CA PHE A 2 5.60 -3.89 21.89
C PHE A 2 4.24 -4.18 21.24
N ALA A 3 3.16 -4.28 22.02
CA ALA A 3 1.81 -4.52 21.46
C ALA A 3 1.38 -3.41 20.50
N PHE A 4 1.69 -2.15 20.82
CA PHE A 4 1.38 -1.00 19.96
C PHE A 4 2.15 -1.05 18.64
N ILE A 5 3.46 -1.33 18.69
CA ILE A 5 4.31 -1.47 17.49
C ILE A 5 3.80 -2.61 16.60
N ASN A 6 3.46 -3.77 17.19
CA ASN A 6 2.91 -4.90 16.46
C ASN A 6 1.56 -4.59 15.81
N THR A 7 0.66 -3.89 16.49
CA THR A 7 -0.63 -3.47 15.90
C THR A 7 -0.40 -2.51 14.73
N LEU A 8 0.51 -1.54 14.86
CA LEU A 8 0.87 -0.61 13.80
C LEU A 8 1.44 -1.35 12.57
N PHE A 9 2.30 -2.33 12.82
CA PHE A 9 2.88 -3.17 11.78
C PHE A 9 1.83 -4.02 11.04
N VAL A 10 0.89 -4.62 11.76
CA VAL A 10 -0.21 -5.40 11.14
C VAL A 10 -1.10 -4.51 10.27
N ILE A 11 -1.44 -3.30 10.72
CA ILE A 11 -2.22 -2.35 9.92
C ILE A 11 -1.47 -1.96 8.64
N ALA A 12 -0.17 -1.69 8.75
CA ALA A 12 0.67 -1.39 7.59
C ALA A 12 0.75 -2.56 6.61
N MET A 13 0.82 -3.81 7.10
CA MET A 13 0.78 -5.01 6.26
C MET A 13 -0.53 -5.12 5.48
N ILE A 14 -1.68 -4.86 6.11
CA ILE A 14 -2.98 -4.89 5.43
C ILE A 14 -3.02 -3.82 4.33
N LEU A 15 -2.59 -2.59 4.64
CA LEU A 15 -2.51 -1.49 3.67
C LEU A 15 -1.58 -1.81 2.50
N PHE A 16 -0.44 -2.44 2.78
CA PHE A 16 0.52 -2.86 1.76
C PHE A 16 -0.08 -3.87 0.79
N ILE A 17 -0.78 -4.89 1.31
CA ILE A 17 -1.46 -5.91 0.49
C ILE A 17 -2.53 -5.26 -0.39
N ILE A 18 -3.40 -4.43 0.19
CA ILE A 18 -4.47 -3.75 -0.55
C ILE A 18 -3.89 -2.88 -1.66
N SER A 19 -2.84 -2.11 -1.35
CA SER A 19 -2.16 -1.22 -2.30
C SER A 19 -1.53 -2.01 -3.46
N THR A 20 -0.88 -3.13 -3.14
CA THR A 20 -0.28 -4.03 -4.14
C THR A 20 -1.35 -4.63 -5.05
N VAL A 21 -2.50 -5.04 -4.50
CA VAL A 21 -3.63 -5.54 -5.30
C VAL A 21 -4.19 -4.45 -6.22
N PHE A 22 -4.29 -3.20 -5.77
CA PHE A 22 -4.72 -2.09 -6.62
C PHE A 22 -3.78 -1.87 -7.79
N LEU A 23 -2.47 -1.80 -7.53
CA LEU A 23 -1.45 -1.65 -8.57
C LEU A 23 -1.45 -2.84 -9.55
N TRP A 24 -1.58 -4.07 -9.04
CA TRP A 24 -1.69 -5.26 -9.88
C TRP A 24 -2.90 -5.20 -10.80
N ARG A 25 -4.07 -4.83 -10.26
CA ARG A 25 -5.31 -4.73 -11.05
C ARG A 25 -5.20 -3.66 -12.13
N SER A 26 -4.63 -2.51 -11.79
CA SER A 26 -4.36 -1.42 -12.73
C SER A 26 -3.43 -1.88 -13.85
N ALA A 27 -2.28 -2.49 -13.52
CA ALA A 27 -1.36 -3.03 -14.51
C ALA A 27 -2.00 -4.10 -15.41
N LYS A 28 -2.87 -4.95 -14.85
CA LYS A 28 -3.62 -5.95 -15.62
C LYS A 28 -4.60 -5.30 -16.60
N MET A 29 -5.26 -4.19 -16.21
CA MET A 29 -6.15 -3.45 -17.10
C MET A 29 -5.40 -2.83 -18.27
N ILE A 30 -4.24 -2.21 -18.00
CA ILE A 30 -3.36 -1.66 -19.05
C ILE A 30 -2.91 -2.77 -20.01
N ARG A 31 -2.42 -3.89 -19.47
CA ARG A 31 -1.91 -5.01 -20.29
C ARG A 31 -2.97 -5.65 -21.17
N ASN A 32 -4.21 -5.70 -20.69
CA ASN A 32 -5.32 -6.31 -21.41
C ASN A 32 -6.02 -5.34 -22.37
N GLY A 33 -5.54 -4.10 -22.53
CA GLY A 33 -6.18 -3.10 -23.39
C GLY A 33 -7.63 -2.81 -22.99
N SER A 34 -7.92 -2.89 -21.69
CA SER A 34 -9.25 -2.70 -21.14
C SER A 34 -9.84 -1.35 -21.60
N LYS A 35 -11.09 -1.35 -22.08
CA LYS A 35 -11.85 -0.12 -22.40
C LYS A 35 -12.22 0.72 -21.17
N SER A 36 -11.74 0.35 -19.98
CA SER A 36 -11.81 1.20 -18.79
C SER A 36 -11.22 2.57 -19.12
N SER A 37 -11.87 3.64 -18.66
CA SER A 37 -11.37 4.98 -18.92
C SER A 37 -9.92 5.10 -18.40
N ASP A 38 -9.06 5.79 -19.15
CA ASP A 38 -7.69 6.09 -18.69
C ASP A 38 -7.69 6.76 -17.30
N GLU A 39 -8.77 7.46 -16.95
CA GLU A 39 -8.96 8.08 -15.65
C GLU A 39 -9.13 7.06 -14.51
N ASP A 40 -9.86 5.96 -14.73
CA ASP A 40 -10.06 4.92 -13.71
C ASP A 40 -8.76 4.22 -13.37
N VAL A 41 -7.96 3.90 -14.40
CA VAL A 41 -6.64 3.28 -14.26
C VAL A 41 -5.70 4.22 -13.50
N LYS A 42 -5.63 5.51 -13.90
CA LYS A 42 -4.82 6.52 -13.20
C LYS A 42 -5.25 6.69 -11.73
N LYS A 43 -6.55 6.63 -11.44
CA LYS A 43 -7.06 6.73 -10.06
C LYS A 43 -6.66 5.53 -9.22
N MET A 44 -6.75 4.32 -9.77
CA MET A 44 -6.30 3.10 -9.10
C MET A 44 -4.79 3.10 -8.85
N ASP A 45 -3.99 3.53 -9.84
CA ASP A 45 -2.55 3.67 -9.69
C ASP A 45 -2.20 4.69 -8.60
N LYS A 46 -2.81 5.88 -8.64
CA LYS A 46 -2.54 6.91 -7.63
C LYS A 46 -2.88 6.43 -6.22
N ASN A 47 -4.03 5.79 -6.04
CA ASN A 47 -4.46 5.26 -4.75
C ASN A 47 -3.56 4.11 -4.27
N GLY A 48 -3.20 3.20 -5.17
CA GLY A 48 -2.27 2.11 -4.88
C GLY A 48 -0.90 2.64 -4.48
N LEU A 49 -0.36 3.60 -5.23
CA LEU A 49 0.94 4.20 -4.94
C LEU A 49 0.94 4.96 -3.61
N LEU A 50 -0.10 5.76 -3.35
CA LEU A 50 -0.24 6.52 -2.10
C LEU A 50 -0.34 5.59 -0.89
N GLY A 51 -1.17 4.54 -0.97
CA GLY A 51 -1.31 3.55 0.08
C GLY A 51 0.00 2.79 0.33
N LEU A 52 0.75 2.48 -0.73
CA LEU A 52 2.05 1.83 -0.63
C LEU A 52 3.07 2.73 0.07
N LEU A 53 3.10 4.02 -0.28
CA LEU A 53 3.95 5.03 0.35
C LEU A 53 3.66 5.17 1.85
N ILE A 54 2.38 5.21 2.22
CA ILE A 54 1.95 5.27 3.62
C ILE A 54 2.37 3.98 4.35
N SER A 55 2.15 2.81 3.76
CA SER A 55 2.52 1.53 4.39
C SER A 55 4.02 1.41 4.64
N VAL A 56 4.85 1.82 3.66
CA VAL A 56 6.30 1.85 3.80
C VAL A 56 6.72 2.83 4.89
N GLY A 57 6.11 4.02 4.94
CA GLY A 57 6.35 4.99 6.01
C GLY A 57 6.07 4.43 7.40
N ILE A 58 4.96 3.70 7.56
CA ILE A 58 4.62 3.05 8.83
C ILE A 58 5.61 1.93 9.15
N PHE A 59 6.04 1.12 8.19
CA PHE A 59 7.05 0.08 8.44
C PHE A 59 8.38 0.67 8.94
N VAL A 60 8.84 1.74 8.32
CA VAL A 60 10.06 2.45 8.72
C VAL A 60 9.90 3.02 10.14
N LEU A 61 8.75 3.64 10.44
CA LEU A 61 8.45 4.15 11.79
C LEU A 61 8.38 3.03 12.84
N SER A 62 7.69 1.93 12.54
CA SER A 62 7.62 0.75 13.42
C SER A 62 9.00 0.17 13.69
N TYR A 63 9.87 0.12 12.68
CA TYR A 63 11.25 -0.33 12.83
C TYR A 63 12.04 0.59 13.78
N PHE A 64 12.01 1.91 13.56
CA PHE A 64 12.69 2.84 14.46
C PHE A 64 12.14 2.79 15.89
N LEU A 65 10.82 2.67 16.06
CA LEU A 65 10.21 2.49 17.37
C LEU A 65 10.66 1.19 18.03
N SER A 66 10.85 0.11 17.27
CA SER A 66 11.33 -1.16 17.80
C SER A 66 12.80 -1.13 18.23
N LEU A 67 13.61 -0.18 17.73
CA LEU A 67 14.99 0.00 18.16
C LEU A 67 15.10 0.78 19.48
N LEU A 68 14.07 1.57 19.82
CA LEU A 68 14.03 2.39 21.03
C LEU A 68 13.47 1.63 22.26
N VAL A 69 12.92 0.43 22.04
CA VAL A 69 12.08 -0.33 23.00
C VAL A 69 12.59 -1.75 23.14
#